data_AF-A0A2P4Q8S8-F1
#
_entry.id   AF-A0A2P4Q8S8-F1
#
_cell.length_a   1.000
_cell.length_b   1.000
_cell.length_c   1.000
_cell.angle_alpha   90.00
_cell.angle_beta   90.00
_cell.angle_gamma   90.00
#
_symmetry.space_group_name_H-M   'P 1'
#
loop_
_entity.id
_entity.type
_entity.pdbx_description
1 polymer ?
#
loop_
_entity_poly.entity_id
_entity_poly.type
_entity_poly.pdbx_seq_one_letter_code
_entity_poly.pdbx_strand_id
1 'polypeptide(L)'
;MADNITNNSNYTKLSNKQQLNSDIPNTNNDSLELSQIIRNFFKVNIKEVEPTTHKNINENILEGDLSFIADELVDLIFTDFNKGKEGRVRRKNVFNYINNYKINSQEIYDWLLHNQTSSNFTYLLGYFNYYGIGIDINKKNAFKLCQIAVELENDAAKFEIANMYIDGDGADKDHDKAFELSKNLAKNEYPCGINLLAYCYEHGIGTEVNEQKAFELYKKVADLGNLHGICNLGVCYENGIGTDIDEEKAFKLYQAAANLGYSYGVNNLGCCYNYGIGIDFDEETAFGLYQKAANSGNEYAQYNLAIMYEHGKVVEENMEKAIYWFKKCADQGHQDAKKKLMIELLPVMNDNTKVQDAYKYYQPDNNYLELSNFYKVNVMEIKPTTQDINENIFEEDLSDVIDKLLLNNQTSSNSIYLFGYFNYHGIGTDINKQIALGLYQKAAELENFVAQFDLACMYLYGAGTDKNYNKAFKLLEKLSRRKHTYGMKWLGHCYKFGYGTVKNMDKATYWYKKSSSLGSKYVLNN
;
A
#
# COMPACT_ATOMS: atom_id res chain seq x y z
N MET A 1 29.11 -38.79 39.51
CA MET A 1 28.20 -38.63 40.66
C MET A 1 28.87 -37.68 41.63
N ALA A 2 28.26 -36.50 41.83
CA ALA A 2 28.40 -35.55 42.95
C ALA A 2 29.82 -35.09 43.36
N ASP A 3 30.10 -33.89 43.84
CA ASP A 3 29.51 -32.54 43.83
C ASP A 3 30.47 -31.72 44.73
N ASN A 4 30.31 -30.39 44.69
CA ASN A 4 30.77 -29.41 45.69
C ASN A 4 32.21 -28.88 45.53
N ILE A 5 32.41 -27.64 45.09
CA ILE A 5 32.10 -26.35 45.74
C ILE A 5 32.87 -26.20 47.06
N THR A 6 33.83 -25.26 47.11
CA THR A 6 33.71 -24.06 47.97
C THR A 6 34.80 -23.03 47.71
N ASN A 7 34.32 -21.79 47.65
CA ASN A 7 35.03 -20.52 47.77
C ASN A 7 35.93 -20.43 49.02
N ASN A 8 36.91 -19.55 48.95
CA ASN A 8 36.92 -18.24 49.63
C ASN A 8 38.26 -17.88 50.32
N SER A 9 38.51 -16.55 50.32
CA SER A 9 39.32 -15.80 51.27
C SER A 9 40.85 -15.79 51.02
N ASN A 10 41.62 -14.71 51.17
CA ASN A 10 41.36 -13.39 51.73
C ASN A 10 42.60 -12.46 51.57
N TYR A 11 42.35 -11.14 51.49
CA TYR A 11 43.14 -10.00 52.00
C TYR A 11 44.45 -9.45 51.36
N THR A 12 44.37 -8.11 51.14
CA THR A 12 45.32 -7.00 51.46
C THR A 12 46.42 -6.52 50.50
N LYS A 13 46.21 -5.27 50.03
CA LYS A 13 47.08 -4.06 49.96
C LYS A 13 48.62 -4.24 49.89
N LEU A 14 49.27 -3.74 48.82
CA LEU A 14 50.01 -2.45 48.74
C LEU A 14 51.02 -2.38 47.57
N SER A 15 50.93 -1.28 46.82
CA SER A 15 52.01 -0.50 46.18
C SER A 15 52.80 -1.04 44.97
N ASN A 16 53.11 -0.04 44.13
CA ASN A 16 54.20 0.09 43.16
C ASN A 16 53.94 -0.27 41.69
N LYS A 17 53.71 0.81 40.93
CA LYS A 17 54.16 1.10 39.57
C LYS A 17 54.97 -0.01 38.89
N GLN A 18 54.41 -0.56 37.83
CA GLN A 18 55.14 -0.79 36.59
C GLN A 18 54.18 -0.56 35.41
N GLN A 19 54.58 0.33 34.51
CA GLN A 19 53.95 0.53 33.21
C GLN A 19 53.90 -0.80 32.46
N LEU A 20 52.70 -1.20 32.05
CA LEU A 20 52.51 -1.98 30.84
C LEU A 20 51.40 -1.31 30.05
N ASN A 21 51.80 -0.66 28.97
CA ASN A 21 50.92 -0.29 27.88
C ASN A 21 50.23 -1.55 27.37
N SER A 22 48.91 -1.54 27.37
CA SER A 22 48.11 -2.29 26.42
C SER A 22 47.00 -1.37 25.96
N ASP A 23 47.07 -1.00 24.69
CA ASP A 23 46.10 -0.16 23.98
C ASP A 23 44.68 -0.67 24.20
N ILE A 24 43.87 0.13 24.89
CA ILE A 24 42.41 0.02 24.87
C ILE A 24 41.93 0.99 23.79
N PRO A 25 41.25 0.56 22.73
CA PRO A 25 40.65 1.48 21.78
C PRO A 25 39.64 2.34 22.52
N ASN A 26 39.83 3.65 22.41
CA ASN A 26 39.03 4.67 23.08
C ASN A 26 37.64 4.77 22.41
N THR A 27 36.71 3.87 22.76
CA THR A 27 35.32 3.86 22.25
C THR A 27 34.51 5.11 22.61
N ASN A 28 35.02 5.96 23.51
CA ASN A 28 34.37 7.22 23.87
C ASN A 28 34.61 8.34 22.84
N ASN A 29 35.65 8.24 22.00
CA ASN A 29 35.93 9.26 20.98
C ASN A 29 34.97 9.14 19.80
N ASP A 30 34.67 7.91 19.35
CA ASP A 30 33.80 7.68 18.19
C ASP A 30 32.36 8.15 18.45
N SER A 31 31.83 7.97 19.67
CA SER A 31 30.48 8.47 20.02
C SER A 31 30.41 9.99 20.12
N LEU A 32 31.50 10.63 20.56
CA LEU A 32 31.59 12.09 20.67
C LEU A 32 31.71 12.72 19.27
N GLU A 33 32.51 12.09 18.41
CA GLU A 33 32.72 12.47 17.02
C GLU A 33 31.43 12.27 16.20
N LEU A 34 30.69 11.16 16.42
CA LEU A 34 29.38 10.92 15.82
C LEU A 34 28.32 11.92 16.33
N SER A 35 28.31 12.24 17.64
CA SER A 35 27.45 13.30 18.20
C SER A 35 27.73 14.67 17.60
N GLN A 36 29.00 14.97 17.27
CA GLN A 36 29.41 16.18 16.58
C GLN A 36 29.03 16.17 15.10
N ILE A 37 29.14 15.03 14.42
CA ILE A 37 28.69 14.85 13.03
C ILE A 37 27.18 15.05 12.91
N ILE A 38 26.40 14.46 13.83
CA ILE A 38 24.94 14.68 13.94
C ILE A 38 24.65 16.16 14.12
N ARG A 39 25.26 16.82 15.12
CA ARG A 39 25.08 18.27 15.37
C ARG A 39 25.40 19.14 14.14
N ASN A 40 26.44 18.79 13.39
CA ASN A 40 26.86 19.54 12.21
C ASN A 40 25.96 19.29 10.99
N PHE A 41 25.49 18.06 10.79
CA PHE A 41 24.59 17.71 9.68
C PHE A 41 23.23 18.44 9.78
N PHE A 42 22.68 18.57 10.99
CA PHE A 42 21.40 19.27 11.20
C PHE A 42 21.54 20.80 11.17
N LYS A 43 22.68 21.36 11.57
CA LYS A 43 22.96 22.81 11.41
C LYS A 43 22.91 23.27 9.95
N VAL A 44 23.28 22.42 8.99
CA VAL A 44 23.35 22.77 7.57
C VAL A 44 21.97 22.68 6.87
N ASN A 45 21.04 21.88 7.39
CA ASN A 45 19.69 21.70 6.80
C ASN A 45 18.62 22.67 7.36
N ILE A 46 18.95 23.46 8.38
CA ILE A 46 18.09 24.53 8.88
C ILE A 46 18.43 25.78 8.05
N LYS A 47 17.52 26.22 7.16
CA LYS A 47 17.55 27.64 6.73
C LYS A 47 17.54 28.46 8.01
N GLU A 48 18.49 29.36 8.20
CA GLU A 48 18.59 30.25 9.37
C GLU A 48 17.23 30.90 9.66
N VAL A 49 16.44 30.23 10.49
CA VAL A 49 15.37 30.84 11.25
C VAL A 49 16.10 31.31 12.50
N GLU A 50 16.09 32.63 12.71
CA GLU A 50 16.66 33.23 13.91
C GLU A 50 16.22 32.44 15.15
N PRO A 51 17.09 32.24 16.15
CA PRO A 51 16.69 31.56 17.37
C PRO A 51 15.55 32.36 17.99
N THR A 52 14.33 31.85 17.86
CA THR A 52 13.17 32.40 18.56
C THR A 52 13.44 32.15 20.03
N THR A 53 13.95 33.19 20.67
CA THR A 53 14.11 33.29 22.10
C THR A 53 12.82 32.80 22.77
N HIS A 54 12.94 31.68 23.49
CA HIS A 54 12.07 31.24 24.59
C HIS A 54 10.66 31.82 24.58
N LYS A 55 9.82 31.42 23.63
CA LYS A 55 8.39 31.72 23.70
C LYS A 55 7.58 30.45 23.65
N ASN A 56 7.06 30.12 24.84
CA ASN A 56 6.05 29.12 25.15
C ASN A 56 6.56 27.69 25.36
N ILE A 57 7.52 27.54 26.26
CA ILE A 57 7.38 26.41 27.19
C ILE A 57 6.28 26.85 28.15
N ASN A 58 5.15 26.12 28.19
CA ASN A 58 4.14 26.29 29.24
C ASN A 58 4.87 26.41 30.59
N GLU A 59 4.56 27.40 31.44
CA GLU A 59 5.34 27.76 32.66
C GLU A 59 5.58 26.62 33.67
N ASN A 60 5.13 25.39 33.38
CA ASN A 60 5.16 24.20 34.24
C ASN A 60 6.02 23.02 33.75
N ILE A 61 6.74 23.10 32.62
CA ILE A 61 7.51 21.94 32.08
C ILE A 61 8.97 22.35 31.86
N LEU A 62 9.90 21.74 32.57
CA LEU A 62 11.33 22.02 32.43
C LEU A 62 11.94 21.20 31.28
N GLU A 63 13.11 21.62 30.78
CA GLU A 63 13.84 20.89 29.72
C GLU A 63 14.14 19.43 30.11
N GLY A 64 14.40 19.17 31.40
CA GLY A 64 14.56 17.81 31.92
C GLY A 64 13.29 16.96 31.86
N ASP A 65 12.11 17.57 31.93
CA ASP A 65 10.83 16.87 31.84
C ASP A 65 10.56 16.42 30.39
N LEU A 66 10.95 17.22 29.40
CA LEU A 66 10.81 16.86 27.97
C LEU A 66 11.72 15.68 27.57
N SER A 67 12.94 15.63 28.10
CA SER A 67 13.84 14.48 27.92
C SER A 67 13.22 13.19 28.44
N PHE A 68 12.68 13.22 29.67
CA PHE A 68 12.03 12.07 30.28
C PHE A 68 10.80 11.62 29.48
N ILE A 69 9.97 12.55 29.05
CA ILE A 69 8.78 12.27 28.23
C ILE A 69 9.16 11.67 26.87
N ALA A 70 10.24 12.15 26.25
CA ALA A 70 10.72 11.60 24.98
C ALA A 70 11.16 10.14 25.13
N ASP A 71 11.87 9.78 26.19
CA ASP A 71 12.26 8.39 26.47
C ASP A 71 11.02 7.50 26.72
N GLU A 72 10.09 7.95 27.56
CA GLU A 72 8.84 7.22 27.82
C GLU A 72 7.99 7.02 26.54
N LEU A 73 7.99 7.99 25.63
CA LEU A 73 7.33 7.86 24.34
C LEU A 73 7.97 6.79 23.47
N VAL A 74 9.30 6.71 23.43
CA VAL A 74 10.01 5.65 22.68
C VAL A 74 9.71 4.28 23.28
N ASP A 75 9.73 4.15 24.61
CA ASP A 75 9.38 2.90 25.31
C ASP A 75 7.93 2.47 25.03
N LEU A 76 6.99 3.43 25.03
CA LEU A 76 5.59 3.19 24.68
C LEU A 76 5.47 2.66 23.24
N ILE A 77 6.14 3.32 22.28
CA ILE A 77 6.10 2.95 20.86
C ILE A 77 6.69 1.54 20.68
N PHE A 78 7.86 1.27 21.25
CA PHE A 78 8.53 -0.02 21.11
C PHE A 78 7.76 -1.15 21.79
N THR A 79 7.16 -0.88 22.96
CA THR A 79 6.24 -1.81 23.62
C THR A 79 5.05 -2.14 22.72
N ASP A 80 4.49 -1.14 22.05
CA ASP A 80 3.36 -1.34 21.15
C ASP A 80 3.73 -2.11 19.87
N PHE A 81 4.95 -1.93 19.33
CA PHE A 81 5.47 -2.79 18.26
C PHE A 81 5.51 -4.25 18.70
N ASN A 82 6.06 -4.52 19.88
CA ASN A 82 6.19 -5.88 20.41
C ASN A 82 4.84 -6.52 20.75
N LYS A 83 3.82 -5.74 21.10
CA LYS A 83 2.43 -6.22 21.21
C LYS A 83 1.76 -6.44 19.85
N GLY A 84 2.33 -5.91 18.77
CA GLY A 84 1.76 -6.00 17.44
C GLY A 84 0.54 -5.11 17.25
N LYS A 85 0.48 -3.96 17.94
CA LYS A 85 -0.62 -3.00 17.73
C LYS A 85 -0.49 -2.31 16.37
N GLU A 86 -1.61 -2.02 15.72
CA GLU A 86 -1.66 -1.35 14.42
C GLU A 86 -1.06 0.07 14.48
N GLY A 87 -0.45 0.54 13.39
CA GLY A 87 0.19 1.87 13.32
C GLY A 87 -0.73 3.02 13.75
N ARG A 88 -2.02 2.96 13.40
CA ARG A 88 -3.03 3.92 13.86
C ARG A 88 -3.26 3.92 15.36
N VAL A 89 -3.31 2.73 15.97
CA VAL A 89 -3.48 2.58 17.42
C VAL A 89 -2.25 3.11 18.14
N ARG A 90 -1.05 2.82 17.63
CA ARG A 90 0.22 3.36 18.15
C ARG A 90 0.25 4.89 18.09
N ARG A 91 -0.06 5.46 16.94
CA ARG A 91 -0.18 6.92 16.75
C ARG A 91 -1.16 7.54 17.74
N LYS A 92 -2.33 6.93 17.93
CA LYS A 92 -3.34 7.40 18.92
C LYS A 92 -2.81 7.32 20.36
N ASN A 93 -2.08 6.26 20.72
CA ASN A 93 -1.50 6.11 22.06
C ASN A 93 -0.46 7.21 22.33
N VAL A 94 0.41 7.52 21.34
CA VAL A 94 1.37 8.63 21.41
C VAL A 94 0.65 9.97 21.60
N PHE A 95 -0.40 10.27 20.82
CA PHE A 95 -1.16 11.50 21.00
C PHE A 95 -1.84 11.59 22.37
N ASN A 96 -2.45 10.51 22.84
CA ASN A 96 -3.06 10.47 24.17
C ASN A 96 -2.01 10.71 25.26
N TYR A 97 -0.82 10.14 25.10
CA TYR A 97 0.29 10.33 26.03
C TYR A 97 0.69 11.81 26.12
N ILE A 98 0.98 12.43 24.97
CA ILE A 98 1.33 13.85 24.88
C ILE A 98 0.24 14.75 25.48
N ASN A 99 -1.03 14.45 25.17
CA ASN A 99 -2.19 15.20 25.68
C ASN A 99 -2.36 15.08 27.20
N ASN A 100 -2.03 13.93 27.80
CA ASN A 100 -2.12 13.74 29.25
C ASN A 100 -1.15 14.67 30.01
N TYR A 101 0.01 14.95 29.42
CA TYR A 101 0.97 15.93 29.93
C TYR A 101 0.63 17.38 29.53
N LYS A 102 -0.45 17.59 28.76
CA LYS A 102 -0.89 18.91 28.25
C LYS A 102 0.20 19.63 27.45
N ILE A 103 1.00 18.86 26.71
CA ILE A 103 2.08 19.39 25.87
C ILE A 103 1.58 19.51 24.44
N ASN A 104 2.02 20.55 23.72
CA ASN A 104 1.78 20.63 22.29
C ASN A 104 2.75 19.70 21.54
N SER A 105 2.25 18.89 20.60
CA SER A 105 3.11 18.04 19.77
C SER A 105 4.18 18.82 19.00
N GLN A 106 3.90 20.08 18.61
CA GLN A 106 4.89 20.95 17.96
C GLN A 106 6.01 21.35 18.93
N GLU A 107 5.71 21.60 20.21
CA GLU A 107 6.73 21.97 21.22
C GLU A 107 7.74 20.83 21.42
N ILE A 108 7.25 19.57 21.51
CA ILE A 108 8.13 18.40 21.59
C ILE A 108 8.95 18.26 20.32
N TYR A 109 8.34 18.45 19.15
CA TYR A 109 9.03 18.37 17.87
C TYR A 109 10.19 19.39 17.78
N ASP A 110 9.91 20.65 18.14
CA ASP A 110 10.90 21.73 18.12
C ASP A 110 12.02 21.48 19.13
N TRP A 111 11.69 20.92 20.29
CA TRP A 111 12.67 20.50 21.28
C TRP A 111 13.57 19.37 20.74
N LEU A 112 12.99 18.34 20.13
CA LEU A 112 13.72 17.21 19.53
C LEU A 112 14.65 17.65 18.41
N LEU A 113 14.25 18.63 17.59
CA LEU A 113 15.09 19.19 16.53
C LEU A 113 16.44 19.71 17.05
N HIS A 114 16.43 20.33 18.24
CA HIS A 114 17.62 20.92 18.86
C HIS A 114 18.36 19.97 19.82
N ASN A 115 17.76 18.83 20.17
CA ASN A 115 18.25 17.90 21.20
C ASN A 115 18.47 16.48 20.66
N GLN A 116 19.23 16.34 19.57
CA GLN A 116 19.56 15.03 18.98
C GLN A 116 20.80 14.40 19.63
N THR A 117 20.79 14.35 20.96
CA THR A 117 21.91 13.90 21.80
C THR A 117 21.83 12.41 22.15
N SER A 118 20.66 11.78 21.98
CA SER A 118 20.41 10.36 22.24
C SER A 118 19.79 9.68 21.02
N SER A 119 19.98 8.36 20.92
CA SER A 119 19.39 7.56 19.86
C SER A 119 17.86 7.56 19.92
N ASN A 120 17.28 7.62 21.12
CA ASN A 120 15.84 7.75 21.36
C ASN A 120 15.29 9.06 20.80
N PHE A 121 15.96 10.20 21.04
CA PHE A 121 15.45 11.50 20.57
C PHE A 121 15.53 11.61 19.06
N THR A 122 16.64 11.13 18.47
CA THR A 122 16.78 11.04 17.02
C THR A 122 15.72 10.13 16.40
N TYR A 123 15.46 8.97 17.00
CA TYR A 123 14.40 8.07 16.56
C TYR A 123 13.01 8.73 16.66
N LEU A 124 12.68 9.32 17.81
CA LEU A 124 11.38 9.94 18.06
C LEU A 124 11.10 11.09 17.08
N LEU A 125 12.13 11.89 16.77
CA LEU A 125 12.04 12.90 15.72
C LEU A 125 11.73 12.29 14.35
N GLY A 126 12.37 11.15 14.04
CA GLY A 126 12.09 10.36 12.83
C GLY A 126 10.64 9.86 12.79
N TYR A 127 10.16 9.30 13.91
CA TYR A 127 8.78 8.84 14.07
C TYR A 127 7.76 9.98 13.88
N PHE A 128 8.03 11.17 14.42
CA PHE A 128 7.16 12.34 14.24
C PHE A 128 7.10 12.79 12.77
N ASN A 129 8.23 12.74 12.05
CA ASN A 129 8.27 12.99 10.61
C ASN A 129 7.48 11.93 9.82
N TYR A 130 7.54 10.67 10.23
CA TYR A 130 6.85 9.58 9.54
C TYR A 130 5.32 9.68 9.68
N TYR A 131 4.84 9.91 10.90
CA TYR A 131 3.41 9.92 11.24
C TYR A 131 2.76 11.31 11.23
N GLY A 132 3.51 12.36 10.91
CA GLY A 132 3.04 13.75 10.90
C GLY A 132 2.52 14.18 12.27
N ILE A 133 3.37 14.07 13.30
CA ILE A 133 3.06 14.48 14.68
C ILE A 133 3.72 15.82 14.93
N GLY A 134 2.91 16.86 15.15
CA GLY A 134 3.38 18.25 15.21
C GLY A 134 3.61 18.87 13.82
N ILE A 135 4.04 18.10 12.83
CA ILE A 135 4.40 18.58 11.50
C ILE A 135 3.70 17.82 10.36
N ASP A 136 3.88 18.31 9.12
CA ASP A 136 3.51 17.57 7.91
C ASP A 136 4.36 16.31 7.73
N ILE A 137 3.79 15.28 7.10
CA ILE A 137 4.46 14.00 6.86
C ILE A 137 5.68 14.20 5.95
N ASN A 138 6.83 13.69 6.39
CA ASN A 138 8.07 13.69 5.63
C ASN A 138 8.82 12.35 5.77
N LYS A 139 8.38 11.35 5.00
CA LYS A 139 8.97 10.00 5.02
C LYS A 139 10.47 9.96 4.68
N LYS A 140 10.93 10.85 3.78
CA LYS A 140 12.36 10.93 3.40
C LYS A 140 13.23 11.40 4.57
N ASN A 141 12.75 12.38 5.33
CA ASN A 141 13.47 12.85 6.52
C ASN A 141 13.38 11.81 7.65
N ALA A 142 12.21 11.20 7.84
CA ALA A 142 12.03 10.11 8.80
C ALA A 142 13.03 8.96 8.56
N PHE A 143 13.21 8.57 7.30
CA PHE A 143 14.17 7.54 6.91
C PHE A 143 15.60 7.88 7.35
N LYS A 144 16.08 9.08 7.02
CA LYS A 144 17.42 9.56 7.40
C LYS A 144 17.62 9.58 8.92
N LEU A 145 16.63 10.05 9.66
CA LEU A 145 16.68 10.09 11.12
C LEU A 145 16.72 8.67 11.72
N CYS A 146 15.92 7.74 11.17
CA CYS A 146 15.96 6.35 11.60
C CYS A 146 17.32 5.70 11.28
N GLN A 147 17.97 6.01 10.15
CA GLN A 147 19.32 5.51 9.85
C GLN A 147 20.32 5.91 10.94
N ILE A 148 20.33 7.19 11.30
CA ILE A 148 21.21 7.70 12.37
C ILE A 148 20.90 7.01 13.70
N ALA A 149 19.62 6.84 14.05
CA ALA A 149 19.23 6.16 15.27
C ALA A 149 19.63 4.67 15.27
N VAL A 150 19.63 4.00 14.11
CA VAL A 150 20.13 2.62 13.97
C VAL A 150 21.64 2.53 14.13
N GLU A 151 22.41 3.49 13.60
CA GLU A 151 23.86 3.59 13.83
C GLU A 151 24.19 3.75 15.33
N LEU A 152 23.25 4.33 16.08
CA LEU A 152 23.30 4.47 17.54
C LEU A 152 22.60 3.31 18.28
N GLU A 153 22.39 2.17 17.61
CA GLU A 153 21.83 0.93 18.16
C GLU A 153 20.40 1.03 18.73
N ASN A 154 19.56 1.94 18.23
CA ASN A 154 18.16 2.04 18.66
C ASN A 154 17.28 0.94 18.05
N ASP A 155 16.72 0.05 18.87
CA ASP A 155 15.92 -1.09 18.40
C ASP A 155 14.56 -0.71 17.80
N ALA A 156 13.93 0.37 18.29
CA ALA A 156 12.69 0.87 17.70
C ALA A 156 12.93 1.42 16.28
N ALA A 157 14.05 2.11 16.08
CA ALA A 157 14.48 2.58 14.76
C ALA A 157 14.82 1.41 13.82
N LYS A 158 15.48 0.35 14.32
CA LYS A 158 15.76 -0.86 13.53
C LYS A 158 14.46 -1.48 13.00
N PHE A 159 13.42 -1.55 13.83
CA PHE A 159 12.13 -2.09 13.42
C PHE A 159 11.44 -1.20 12.38
N GLU A 160 11.37 0.12 12.61
CA GLU A 160 10.72 1.04 11.67
C GLU A 160 11.45 1.04 10.32
N ILE A 161 12.77 1.18 10.31
CA ILE A 161 13.53 1.27 9.06
C ILE A 161 13.51 -0.06 8.28
N ALA A 162 13.45 -1.20 8.96
CA ALA A 162 13.31 -2.48 8.28
C ALA A 162 11.99 -2.56 7.49
N ASN A 163 10.87 -2.06 8.04
CA ASN A 163 9.61 -1.94 7.31
C ASN A 163 9.74 -0.92 6.16
N MET A 164 10.38 0.23 6.39
CA MET A 164 10.60 1.23 5.34
C MET A 164 11.39 0.67 4.15
N TYR A 165 12.40 -0.17 4.40
CA TYR A 165 13.16 -0.86 3.36
C TYR A 165 12.36 -1.93 2.60
N ILE A 166 11.36 -2.56 3.24
CA ILE A 166 10.46 -3.51 2.58
C ILE A 166 9.49 -2.76 1.65
N ASP A 167 8.89 -1.70 2.18
CA ASP A 167 7.84 -0.97 1.48
C ASP A 167 8.38 0.01 0.43
N GLY A 168 9.64 0.45 0.58
CA GLY A 168 10.21 1.54 -0.21
C GLY A 168 9.70 2.90 0.25
N ASP A 169 9.47 3.04 1.55
CA ASP A 169 8.89 4.24 2.15
C ASP A 169 9.99 5.24 2.53
N GLY A 170 10.06 6.36 1.83
CA GLY A 170 11.07 7.40 2.08
C GLY A 170 12.47 7.11 1.51
N ALA A 171 12.71 5.89 1.00
CA ALA A 171 13.90 5.46 0.28
C ALA A 171 13.56 4.29 -0.66
N ASP A 172 14.50 3.89 -1.52
CA ASP A 172 14.35 2.69 -2.35
C ASP A 172 14.31 1.42 -1.49
N LYS A 173 13.68 0.37 -2.02
CA LYS A 173 13.62 -0.93 -1.35
C LYS A 173 15.00 -1.53 -1.17
N ASP A 174 15.27 -2.09 0.00
CA ASP A 174 16.53 -2.77 0.33
C ASP A 174 16.22 -3.99 1.20
N HIS A 175 15.81 -5.07 0.54
CA HIS A 175 15.35 -6.28 1.21
C HIS A 175 16.47 -6.97 2.01
N ASP A 176 17.73 -6.87 1.58
CA ASP A 176 18.87 -7.43 2.29
C ASP A 176 19.08 -6.75 3.64
N LYS A 177 19.02 -5.41 3.69
CA LYS A 177 19.08 -4.68 4.96
C LYS A 177 17.87 -4.95 5.85
N ALA A 178 16.67 -5.01 5.28
CA ALA A 178 15.47 -5.37 6.05
C ALA A 178 15.61 -6.74 6.72
N PHE A 179 16.14 -7.72 5.98
CA PHE A 179 16.40 -9.06 6.49
C PHE A 179 17.48 -9.07 7.60
N GLU A 180 18.59 -8.36 7.42
CA GLU A 180 19.62 -8.25 8.46
C GLU A 180 19.10 -7.62 9.76
N LEU A 181 18.33 -6.53 9.65
CA LEU A 181 17.73 -5.85 10.80
C LEU A 181 16.70 -6.73 11.51
N SER A 182 15.87 -7.46 10.76
CA SER A 182 14.90 -8.40 11.34
C SER A 182 15.60 -9.54 12.10
N LYS A 183 16.71 -10.09 11.57
CA LYS A 183 17.55 -11.07 12.28
C LYS A 183 18.14 -10.50 13.57
N ASN A 184 18.63 -9.25 13.53
CA ASN A 184 19.18 -8.57 14.70
C ASN A 184 18.13 -8.47 15.82
N LEU A 185 16.93 -7.97 15.51
CA LEU A 185 15.84 -7.85 16.47
C LEU A 185 15.34 -9.21 16.98
N ALA A 186 15.23 -10.21 16.09
CA ALA A 186 14.81 -11.55 16.46
C ALA A 186 15.80 -12.25 17.39
N LYS A 187 17.11 -11.98 17.26
CA LYS A 187 18.16 -12.48 18.16
C LYS A 187 17.97 -11.98 19.60
N ASN A 188 17.45 -10.77 19.77
CA ASN A 188 17.11 -10.19 21.08
C ASN A 188 15.71 -10.62 21.57
N GLU A 189 15.08 -11.58 20.89
CA GLU A 189 13.76 -12.13 21.20
C GLU A 189 12.61 -11.12 21.17
N TYR A 190 12.78 -9.99 20.47
CA TYR A 190 11.71 -9.02 20.30
C TYR A 190 10.61 -9.59 19.40
N PRO A 191 9.35 -9.71 19.89
CA PRO A 191 8.24 -10.21 19.07
C PRO A 191 8.10 -9.50 17.72
N CYS A 192 8.26 -8.17 17.67
CA CYS A 192 8.15 -7.45 16.40
C CYS A 192 9.22 -7.87 15.39
N GLY A 193 10.44 -8.11 15.85
CA GLY A 193 11.56 -8.59 15.04
C GLY A 193 11.39 -10.04 14.59
N ILE A 194 10.94 -10.92 15.48
CA ILE A 194 10.64 -12.33 15.15
C ILE A 194 9.55 -12.40 14.08
N ASN A 195 8.46 -11.63 14.24
CA ASN A 195 7.38 -11.57 13.26
C ASN A 195 7.87 -11.04 11.91
N LEU A 196 8.72 -9.99 11.91
CA LEU A 196 9.28 -9.45 10.68
C LEU A 196 10.22 -10.45 9.98
N LEU A 197 11.00 -11.20 10.75
CA LEU A 197 11.87 -12.24 10.21
C LEU A 197 11.05 -13.39 9.62
N ALA A 198 9.94 -13.78 10.27
CA ALA A 198 9.00 -14.77 9.73
C ALA A 198 8.43 -14.32 8.38
N TYR A 199 7.99 -13.05 8.29
CA TYR A 199 7.52 -12.43 7.06
C TYR A 199 8.57 -12.44 5.95
N CYS A 200 9.85 -12.20 6.31
CA CYS A 200 10.93 -12.29 5.33
C CYS A 200 11.11 -13.70 4.78
N TYR A 201 11.02 -14.74 5.60
CA TYR A 201 11.08 -16.13 5.12
C TYR A 201 9.85 -16.53 4.33
N GLU A 202 8.66 -16.07 4.68
CA GLU A 202 7.43 -16.36 3.93
C GLU A 202 7.50 -15.81 2.50
N HIS A 203 7.96 -14.57 2.33
CA HIS A 203 7.94 -13.88 1.03
C HIS A 203 9.30 -13.81 0.32
N GLY A 204 10.36 -14.36 0.90
CA GLY A 204 11.70 -14.30 0.32
C GLY A 204 12.30 -12.89 0.28
N ILE A 205 12.07 -12.10 1.33
CA ILE A 205 12.60 -10.73 1.44
C ILE A 205 14.03 -10.81 1.99
N GLY A 206 15.03 -10.59 1.13
CA GLY A 206 16.45 -10.64 1.50
C GLY A 206 16.95 -12.05 1.84
N THR A 207 16.14 -13.07 1.53
CA THR A 207 16.43 -14.50 1.74
C THR A 207 15.64 -15.33 0.73
N GLU A 208 15.97 -16.61 0.60
CA GLU A 208 15.08 -17.58 -0.06
C GLU A 208 13.82 -17.82 0.77
N VAL A 209 12.72 -18.13 0.10
CA VAL A 209 11.46 -18.53 0.72
C VAL A 209 11.66 -19.79 1.57
N ASN A 210 11.18 -19.76 2.80
CA ASN A 210 11.20 -20.89 3.72
C ASN A 210 9.95 -20.89 4.61
N GLU A 211 8.88 -21.48 4.09
CA GLU A 211 7.57 -21.51 4.76
C GLU A 211 7.61 -22.24 6.10
N GLN A 212 8.39 -23.34 6.21
CA GLN A 212 8.54 -24.08 7.47
C GLN A 212 9.12 -23.17 8.57
N LYS A 213 10.16 -22.40 8.24
CA LYS A 213 10.79 -21.48 9.18
C LYS A 213 9.88 -20.29 9.49
N ALA A 214 9.15 -19.78 8.51
CA ALA A 214 8.14 -18.74 8.73
C ALA A 214 7.08 -19.22 9.73
N PHE A 215 6.52 -20.42 9.52
CA PHE A 215 5.53 -21.04 10.41
C PHE A 215 6.04 -21.19 11.85
N GLU A 216 7.25 -21.73 12.03
CA GLU A 216 7.86 -21.89 13.36
C GLU A 216 8.04 -20.55 14.09
N LEU A 217 8.47 -19.52 13.36
CA LEU A 217 8.64 -18.17 13.92
C LEU A 217 7.28 -17.52 14.22
N TYR A 218 6.29 -17.62 13.33
CA TYR A 218 4.93 -17.13 13.56
C TYR A 218 4.28 -17.78 14.78
N LYS A 219 4.47 -19.09 14.94
CA LYS A 219 4.03 -19.79 16.14
C LYS A 219 4.70 -19.24 17.40
N LYS A 220 6.03 -19.08 17.38
CA LYS A 220 6.77 -18.49 18.52
C LYS A 220 6.24 -17.10 18.89
N VAL A 221 5.98 -16.23 17.90
CA VAL A 221 5.53 -14.86 18.19
C VAL A 221 4.06 -14.80 18.61
N ALA A 222 3.21 -15.71 18.14
CA ALA A 222 1.84 -15.86 18.63
C ALA A 222 1.83 -16.29 20.11
N ASP A 223 2.70 -17.21 20.51
CA ASP A 223 2.86 -17.65 21.91
C ASP A 223 3.33 -16.50 22.82
N LEU A 224 4.05 -15.51 22.28
CA LEU A 224 4.45 -14.28 22.97
C LEU A 224 3.33 -13.22 23.04
N GLY A 225 2.14 -13.52 22.51
CA GLY A 225 0.96 -12.64 22.58
C GLY A 225 0.97 -11.48 21.60
N ASN A 226 1.83 -11.50 20.57
CA ASN A 226 1.84 -10.48 19.54
C ASN A 226 0.65 -10.63 18.60
N LEU A 227 -0.13 -9.57 18.41
CA LEU A 227 -1.39 -9.62 17.67
C LEU A 227 -1.20 -9.91 16.17
N HIS A 228 -0.17 -9.34 15.53
CA HIS A 228 0.17 -9.69 14.14
C HIS A 228 0.56 -11.16 14.04
N GLY A 229 1.41 -11.65 14.95
CA GLY A 229 1.84 -13.04 15.02
C GLY A 229 0.68 -14.04 15.12
N ILE A 230 -0.32 -13.74 15.97
CA ILE A 230 -1.54 -14.57 16.11
C ILE A 230 -2.29 -14.65 14.78
N CYS A 231 -2.50 -13.51 14.09
CA CYS A 231 -3.16 -13.50 12.79
C CYS A 231 -2.35 -14.22 11.72
N ASN A 232 -1.03 -14.00 11.64
CA ASN A 232 -0.17 -14.64 10.65
C ASN A 232 -0.10 -16.15 10.84
N LEU A 233 -0.11 -16.63 12.09
CA LEU A 233 -0.27 -18.06 12.37
C LEU A 233 -1.62 -18.61 11.89
N GLY A 234 -2.70 -17.80 12.02
CA GLY A 234 -4.00 -18.13 11.44
C GLY A 234 -3.94 -18.30 9.93
N VAL A 235 -3.26 -17.37 9.24
CA VAL A 235 -3.04 -17.43 7.77
C VAL A 235 -2.25 -18.67 7.38
N CYS A 236 -1.26 -19.06 8.20
CA CYS A 236 -0.49 -20.28 7.95
C CYS A 236 -1.37 -21.53 7.97
N TYR A 237 -2.28 -21.65 8.95
CA TYR A 237 -3.21 -22.79 8.99
C TYR A 237 -4.30 -22.71 7.93
N GLU A 238 -4.76 -21.52 7.55
CA GLU A 238 -5.74 -21.35 6.47
C GLU A 238 -5.17 -21.79 5.12
N ASN A 239 -3.94 -21.39 4.81
CA ASN A 239 -3.34 -21.58 3.48
C ASN A 239 -2.33 -22.75 3.42
N GLY A 240 -2.00 -23.39 4.54
CA GLY A 240 -1.01 -24.46 4.61
C GLY A 240 0.44 -23.99 4.46
N ILE A 241 0.77 -22.80 4.99
CA ILE A 241 2.13 -22.23 4.90
C ILE A 241 3.00 -22.90 5.97
N GLY A 242 3.90 -23.79 5.56
CA GLY A 242 4.80 -24.50 6.46
C GLY A 242 4.11 -25.48 7.42
N THR A 243 2.82 -25.78 7.18
CA THR A 243 1.98 -26.71 7.95
C THR A 243 0.87 -27.24 7.06
N ASP A 244 0.17 -28.31 7.49
CA ASP A 244 -1.08 -28.72 6.84
C ASP A 244 -2.18 -27.68 7.08
N ILE A 245 -3.11 -27.60 6.12
CA ILE A 245 -4.32 -26.77 6.23
C ILE A 245 -5.18 -27.24 7.42
N ASP A 246 -5.58 -26.29 8.27
CA ASP A 246 -6.43 -26.51 9.44
C ASP A 246 -7.30 -25.26 9.68
N GLU A 247 -8.42 -25.20 8.96
CA GLU A 247 -9.33 -24.04 9.00
C GLU A 247 -9.94 -23.82 10.40
N GLU A 248 -10.14 -24.87 11.20
CA GLU A 248 -10.66 -24.76 12.57
C GLU A 248 -9.64 -24.05 13.49
N LYS A 249 -8.34 -24.35 13.34
CA LYS A 249 -7.28 -23.60 14.04
C LYS A 249 -7.18 -22.16 13.55
N ALA A 250 -7.28 -21.93 12.24
CA ALA A 250 -7.28 -20.58 11.67
C ALA A 250 -8.41 -19.73 12.27
N PHE A 251 -9.64 -20.25 12.27
CA PHE A 251 -10.81 -19.63 12.89
C PHE A 251 -10.56 -19.28 14.37
N LYS A 252 -10.05 -20.23 15.17
CA LYS A 252 -9.77 -20.00 16.60
C LYS A 252 -8.74 -18.89 16.83
N LEU A 253 -7.71 -18.81 15.99
CA LEU A 253 -6.66 -17.78 16.08
C LEU A 253 -7.21 -16.40 15.71
N TYR A 254 -7.98 -16.30 14.62
CA TYR A 254 -8.63 -15.04 14.25
C TYR A 254 -9.64 -14.58 15.31
N GLN A 255 -10.41 -15.51 15.86
CA GLN A 255 -11.33 -15.23 16.97
C GLN A 255 -10.59 -14.73 18.22
N ALA A 256 -9.43 -15.32 18.55
CA ALA A 256 -8.60 -14.88 19.67
C ALA A 256 -8.08 -13.45 19.44
N ALA A 257 -7.54 -13.15 18.26
CA ALA A 257 -7.10 -11.80 17.90
C ALA A 257 -8.25 -10.78 17.93
N ALA A 258 -9.42 -11.16 17.41
CA ALA A 258 -10.63 -10.33 17.43
C ALA A 258 -11.10 -10.00 18.86
N ASN A 259 -11.03 -10.97 19.77
CA ASN A 259 -11.37 -10.80 21.19
C ASN A 259 -10.41 -9.86 21.93
N LEU A 260 -9.14 -9.82 21.49
CA LEU A 260 -8.14 -8.87 21.97
C LEU A 260 -8.29 -7.47 21.35
N GLY A 261 -9.31 -7.27 20.50
CA GLY A 261 -9.62 -5.97 19.89
C GLY A 261 -8.77 -5.63 18.66
N TYR A 262 -8.03 -6.60 18.11
CA TYR A 262 -7.18 -6.39 16.94
C TYR A 262 -8.02 -6.33 15.66
N SER A 263 -7.92 -5.23 14.92
CA SER A 263 -8.86 -4.95 13.82
C SER A 263 -8.71 -5.89 12.62
N TYR A 264 -7.49 -6.32 12.31
CA TYR A 264 -7.25 -7.36 11.28
C TYR A 264 -7.77 -8.72 11.74
N GLY A 265 -7.68 -9.05 13.03
CA GLY A 265 -8.30 -10.26 13.59
C GLY A 265 -9.82 -10.24 13.46
N VAL A 266 -10.46 -9.09 13.73
CA VAL A 266 -11.90 -8.90 13.52
C VAL A 266 -12.28 -9.02 12.04
N ASN A 267 -11.47 -8.46 11.12
CA ASN A 267 -11.67 -8.64 9.68
C ASN A 267 -11.58 -10.11 9.25
N ASN A 268 -10.52 -10.81 9.66
CA ASN A 268 -10.30 -12.21 9.27
C ASN A 268 -11.38 -13.13 9.86
N LEU A 269 -11.87 -12.84 11.07
CA LEU A 269 -13.05 -13.52 11.60
C LEU A 269 -14.29 -13.26 10.74
N GLY A 270 -14.45 -12.03 10.23
CA GLY A 270 -15.49 -11.71 9.23
C GLY A 270 -15.33 -12.54 7.96
N CYS A 271 -14.10 -12.73 7.46
CA CYS A 271 -13.81 -13.60 6.33
C CYS A 271 -14.20 -15.06 6.63
N CYS A 272 -13.93 -15.57 7.83
CA CYS A 272 -14.33 -16.93 8.21
C CYS A 272 -15.83 -17.15 8.08
N TYR A 273 -16.64 -16.23 8.61
CA TYR A 273 -18.10 -16.32 8.46
C TYR A 273 -18.56 -16.10 7.02
N ASN A 274 -17.91 -15.22 6.27
CA ASN A 274 -18.28 -14.92 4.88
C ASN A 274 -17.94 -16.04 3.89
N TYR A 275 -16.96 -16.89 4.21
CA TYR A 275 -16.51 -17.96 3.31
C TYR A 275 -16.65 -19.36 3.88
N GLY A 276 -17.08 -19.49 5.14
CA GLY A 276 -17.22 -20.77 5.84
C GLY A 276 -15.88 -21.40 6.24
N ILE A 277 -14.86 -20.59 6.57
CA ILE A 277 -13.51 -21.08 6.91
C ILE A 277 -13.52 -21.52 8.38
N GLY A 278 -13.52 -22.84 8.62
CA GLY A 278 -13.46 -23.42 9.97
C GLY A 278 -14.73 -23.22 10.81
N ILE A 279 -15.77 -22.62 10.25
CA ILE A 279 -17.08 -22.39 10.85
C ILE A 279 -18.16 -22.35 9.76
N ASP A 280 -19.42 -22.55 10.14
CA ASP A 280 -20.54 -22.40 9.20
C ASP A 280 -20.62 -20.99 8.64
N PHE A 281 -20.96 -20.91 7.36
CA PHE A 281 -21.15 -19.67 6.62
C PHE A 281 -22.32 -18.84 7.20
N ASP A 282 -22.07 -17.55 7.44
CA ASP A 282 -23.04 -16.58 7.97
C ASP A 282 -22.67 -15.15 7.52
N GLU A 283 -23.27 -14.68 6.42
CA GLU A 283 -22.98 -13.34 5.90
C GLU A 283 -23.50 -12.21 6.81
N GLU A 284 -24.50 -12.43 7.67
CA GLU A 284 -25.01 -11.41 8.62
C GLU A 284 -23.99 -11.15 9.72
N THR A 285 -23.43 -12.21 10.29
CA THR A 285 -22.33 -12.10 11.27
C THR A 285 -21.09 -11.49 10.62
N ALA A 286 -20.74 -11.90 9.39
CA ALA A 286 -19.63 -11.31 8.64
C ALA A 286 -19.81 -9.80 8.43
N PHE A 287 -21.01 -9.36 8.02
CA PHE A 287 -21.33 -7.94 7.86
C PHE A 287 -21.09 -7.15 9.15
N GLY A 288 -21.57 -7.66 10.29
CA GLY A 288 -21.38 -7.03 11.60
C GLY A 288 -19.89 -6.90 11.99
N LEU A 289 -19.09 -7.93 11.70
CA LEU A 289 -17.65 -7.94 11.96
C LEU A 289 -16.88 -6.99 11.05
N TYR A 290 -17.15 -7.00 9.73
CA TYR A 290 -16.55 -6.04 8.80
C TYR A 290 -16.92 -4.61 9.19
N GLN A 291 -18.17 -4.35 9.57
CA GLN A 291 -18.58 -3.02 10.04
C GLN A 291 -17.81 -2.58 11.28
N LYS A 292 -17.60 -3.48 12.24
CA LYS A 292 -16.80 -3.22 13.45
C LYS A 292 -15.34 -2.91 13.11
N ALA A 293 -14.69 -3.75 12.30
CA ALA A 293 -13.28 -3.56 11.90
C ALA A 293 -13.10 -2.29 11.04
N ALA A 294 -14.03 -2.00 10.13
CA ALA A 294 -14.01 -0.81 9.29
C ALA A 294 -14.12 0.49 10.11
N ASN A 295 -14.97 0.49 11.14
CA ASN A 295 -15.09 1.60 12.09
C ASN A 295 -13.83 1.80 12.94
N SER A 296 -13.10 0.73 13.24
CA SER A 296 -11.77 0.78 13.86
C SER A 296 -10.65 1.18 12.89
N GLY A 297 -10.99 1.39 11.61
CA GLY A 297 -10.08 1.91 10.60
C GLY A 297 -9.46 0.86 9.69
N ASN A 298 -9.74 -0.44 9.86
CA ASN A 298 -9.12 -1.49 9.04
C ASN A 298 -9.48 -1.36 7.55
N GLU A 299 -8.48 -1.25 6.68
CA GLU A 299 -8.64 -1.01 5.25
C GLU A 299 -9.33 -2.18 4.52
N TYR A 300 -8.98 -3.43 4.84
CA TYR A 300 -9.58 -4.60 4.20
C TYR A 300 -11.06 -4.73 4.58
N ALA A 301 -11.40 -4.48 5.84
CA ALA A 301 -12.79 -4.46 6.29
C ALA A 301 -13.59 -3.32 5.65
N GLN A 302 -12.98 -2.15 5.44
CA GLN A 302 -13.62 -1.05 4.71
C GLN A 302 -13.89 -1.43 3.26
N TYR A 303 -12.95 -2.12 2.60
CA TYR A 303 -13.15 -2.63 1.25
C TYR A 303 -14.27 -3.68 1.21
N ASN A 304 -14.23 -4.68 2.08
CA ASN A 304 -15.25 -5.74 2.16
C ASN A 304 -16.65 -5.16 2.43
N LEU A 305 -16.74 -4.22 3.37
CA LEU A 305 -17.99 -3.53 3.68
C LEU A 305 -18.49 -2.69 2.50
N ALA A 306 -17.61 -2.05 1.73
CA ALA A 306 -17.97 -1.33 0.52
C ALA A 306 -18.57 -2.28 -0.53
N ILE A 307 -17.96 -3.45 -0.74
CA ILE A 307 -18.47 -4.49 -1.66
C ILE A 307 -19.85 -5.02 -1.20
N MET A 308 -20.07 -5.18 0.11
CA MET A 308 -21.37 -5.61 0.62
C MET A 308 -22.48 -4.57 0.38
N TYR A 309 -22.17 -3.29 0.50
CA TYR A 309 -23.08 -2.21 0.13
C TYR A 309 -23.28 -2.07 -1.39
N GLU A 310 -22.26 -2.38 -2.20
CA GLU A 310 -22.32 -2.38 -3.67
C GLU A 310 -23.27 -3.47 -4.20
N HIS A 311 -23.27 -4.66 -3.61
CA HIS A 311 -24.06 -5.79 -4.12
C HIS A 311 -25.40 -6.03 -3.42
N GLY A 312 -25.65 -5.40 -2.27
CA GLY A 312 -26.98 -5.38 -1.64
C GLY A 312 -27.53 -6.74 -1.17
N LYS A 313 -26.67 -7.72 -0.86
CA LYS A 313 -27.13 -9.09 -0.52
C LYS A 313 -27.65 -9.24 0.92
N VAL A 314 -26.90 -8.72 1.89
CA VAL A 314 -27.21 -8.80 3.34
C VAL A 314 -27.84 -7.51 3.85
N VAL A 315 -27.45 -6.40 3.24
CA VAL A 315 -27.98 -5.06 3.49
C VAL A 315 -28.53 -4.50 2.20
N GLU A 316 -29.43 -3.53 2.28
CA GLU A 316 -29.90 -2.84 1.09
C GLU A 316 -28.73 -2.23 0.31
N GLU A 317 -28.74 -2.42 -1.00
CA GLU A 317 -27.77 -1.82 -1.91
C GLU A 317 -27.68 -0.30 -1.67
N ASN A 318 -26.47 0.20 -1.47
CA ASN A 318 -26.24 1.60 -1.19
C ASN A 318 -24.89 2.07 -1.74
N MET A 319 -24.92 2.56 -2.97
CA MET A 319 -23.72 3.05 -3.66
C MET A 319 -23.06 4.24 -2.95
N GLU A 320 -23.81 5.11 -2.27
CA GLU A 320 -23.23 6.22 -1.52
C GLU A 320 -22.36 5.72 -0.36
N LYS A 321 -22.84 4.71 0.38
CA LYS A 321 -22.07 4.06 1.44
C LYS A 321 -20.91 3.24 0.89
N ALA A 322 -21.08 2.56 -0.24
CA ALA A 322 -19.99 1.85 -0.90
C ALA A 322 -18.85 2.82 -1.27
N ILE A 323 -19.17 3.93 -1.95
CA ILE A 323 -18.20 4.97 -2.30
C ILE A 323 -17.54 5.56 -1.06
N TYR A 324 -18.31 5.84 0.01
CA TYR A 324 -17.76 6.34 1.28
C TYR A 324 -16.68 5.42 1.85
N TRP A 325 -16.96 4.11 1.91
CA TRP A 325 -16.03 3.14 2.45
C TRP A 325 -14.84 2.88 1.53
N PHE A 326 -15.05 2.83 0.21
CA PHE A 326 -13.96 2.77 -0.75
C PHE A 326 -13.04 3.99 -0.64
N LYS A 327 -13.57 5.22 -0.50
CA LYS A 327 -12.76 6.45 -0.29
C LYS A 327 -11.86 6.33 0.94
N LYS A 328 -12.44 5.93 2.08
CA LYS A 328 -11.67 5.70 3.31
C LYS A 328 -10.56 4.67 3.14
N CYS A 329 -10.83 3.57 2.44
CA CYS A 329 -9.87 2.51 2.16
C CYS A 329 -8.75 3.01 1.22
N ALA A 330 -9.12 3.72 0.14
CA ALA A 330 -8.20 4.26 -0.85
C ALA A 330 -7.25 5.33 -0.30
N ASP A 331 -7.73 6.19 0.61
CA ASP A 331 -6.93 7.20 1.32
C ASP A 331 -5.79 6.58 2.15
N GLN A 332 -5.87 5.28 2.44
CA GLN A 332 -4.84 4.53 3.17
C GLN A 332 -3.88 3.79 2.25
N GLY A 333 -4.02 3.96 0.94
CA GLY A 333 -3.14 3.36 -0.05
C GLY A 333 -3.66 2.08 -0.68
N HIS A 334 -4.83 1.56 -0.27
CA HIS A 334 -5.36 0.29 -0.80
C HIS A 334 -5.66 0.40 -2.30
N GLN A 335 -4.91 -0.36 -3.11
CA GLN A 335 -4.89 -0.18 -4.56
C GLN A 335 -6.21 -0.58 -5.21
N ASP A 336 -6.84 -1.68 -4.78
CA ASP A 336 -8.11 -2.09 -5.37
C ASP A 336 -9.26 -1.17 -5.00
N ALA A 337 -9.17 -0.48 -3.85
CA ALA A 337 -10.13 0.54 -3.49
C ALA A 337 -9.96 1.79 -4.37
N LYS A 338 -8.70 2.22 -4.63
CA LYS A 338 -8.41 3.28 -5.60
C LYS A 338 -8.91 2.93 -6.99
N LYS A 339 -8.66 1.70 -7.46
CA LYS A 339 -9.19 1.20 -8.74
C LYS A 339 -10.70 1.22 -8.76
N LYS A 340 -11.37 0.70 -7.73
CA LYS A 340 -12.83 0.69 -7.59
C LYS A 340 -13.41 2.10 -7.60
N LEU A 341 -12.83 3.06 -6.87
CA LEU A 341 -13.29 4.46 -6.92
C LEU A 341 -13.10 5.10 -8.27
N MET A 342 -11.95 4.88 -8.91
CA MET A 342 -11.74 5.35 -10.27
C MET A 342 -12.84 4.79 -11.19
N ILE A 343 -13.08 3.50 -11.12
CA ILE A 343 -14.13 2.76 -11.84
C ILE A 343 -15.55 3.31 -11.56
N GLU A 344 -15.91 3.56 -10.30
CA GLU A 344 -17.26 3.96 -9.88
C GLU A 344 -17.53 5.46 -10.01
N LEU A 345 -16.50 6.32 -9.90
CA LEU A 345 -16.64 7.78 -10.01
C LEU A 345 -16.60 8.27 -11.47
N LEU A 346 -15.97 7.52 -12.38
CA LEU A 346 -15.89 7.84 -13.82
C LEU A 346 -17.24 7.84 -14.57
N PRO A 347 -18.19 6.92 -14.33
CA PRO A 347 -19.48 6.89 -15.02
C PRO A 347 -20.47 7.98 -14.56
N VAL A 348 -20.31 8.51 -13.35
CA VAL A 348 -21.18 9.55 -12.77
C VAL A 348 -20.73 10.97 -13.17
N MET A 349 -19.80 11.08 -14.13
CA MET A 349 -19.15 12.31 -14.58
C MET A 349 -20.07 13.17 -15.45
N ASN A 350 -21.04 13.83 -14.79
CA ASN A 350 -21.61 15.10 -15.23
C ASN A 350 -21.25 16.26 -14.26
N ASP A 351 -20.46 15.98 -13.21
CA ASP A 351 -20.10 16.92 -12.13
C ASP A 351 -18.58 17.01 -11.96
N ASN A 352 -18.02 18.19 -12.22
CA ASN A 352 -16.58 18.50 -12.18
C ASN A 352 -15.92 18.20 -10.82
N THR A 353 -16.68 18.20 -9.72
CA THR A 353 -16.14 17.92 -8.37
C THR A 353 -15.76 16.44 -8.21
N LYS A 354 -16.54 15.53 -8.80
CA LYS A 354 -16.30 14.07 -8.74
C LYS A 354 -15.11 13.65 -9.62
N VAL A 355 -14.81 14.45 -10.65
CA VAL A 355 -13.66 14.26 -11.53
C VAL A 355 -12.35 14.50 -10.78
N GLN A 356 -12.25 15.61 -10.02
CA GLN A 356 -11.06 15.93 -9.21
C GLN A 356 -10.81 14.88 -8.12
N ASP A 357 -11.87 14.43 -7.44
CA ASP A 357 -11.79 13.36 -6.45
C ASP A 357 -11.26 12.05 -7.03
N ALA A 358 -11.67 11.69 -8.26
CA ALA A 358 -11.18 10.48 -8.93
C ALA A 358 -9.69 10.57 -9.31
N TYR A 359 -9.25 11.74 -9.79
CA TYR A 359 -7.84 11.97 -10.16
C TYR A 359 -6.88 11.91 -8.97
N LYS A 360 -7.32 12.26 -7.75
CA LYS A 360 -6.53 12.10 -6.52
C LYS A 360 -6.01 10.66 -6.33
N TYR A 361 -6.80 9.67 -6.73
CA TYR A 361 -6.50 8.25 -6.53
C TYR A 361 -5.78 7.60 -7.72
N TYR A 362 -5.57 8.33 -8.82
CA TYR A 362 -4.85 7.87 -9.99
C TYR A 362 -3.34 7.93 -9.76
N GLN A 363 -2.66 6.78 -9.77
CA GLN A 363 -1.19 6.72 -9.82
C GLN A 363 -0.74 6.02 -11.11
N PRO A 364 0.14 6.64 -11.92
CA PRO A 364 0.55 6.12 -13.22
C PRO A 364 1.66 5.07 -13.07
N ASP A 365 1.43 3.96 -12.37
CA ASP A 365 2.42 2.89 -12.26
C ASP A 365 1.88 1.52 -12.76
N ASN A 366 2.37 1.15 -13.95
CA ASN A 366 2.75 -0.18 -14.44
C ASN A 366 1.88 -1.43 -14.20
N ASN A 367 0.56 -1.34 -14.06
CA ASN A 367 -0.32 -2.50 -14.29
C ASN A 367 -1.52 -2.18 -15.19
N TYR A 368 -1.22 -1.96 -16.48
CA TYR A 368 -2.17 -1.57 -17.54
C TYR A 368 -3.01 -2.71 -18.13
N LEU A 369 -2.88 -3.95 -17.65
CA LEU A 369 -3.57 -5.09 -18.26
C LEU A 369 -5.07 -5.16 -17.89
N GLU A 370 -5.46 -4.72 -16.68
CA GLU A 370 -6.84 -4.80 -16.18
C GLU A 370 -7.73 -3.62 -16.59
N LEU A 371 -7.17 -2.41 -16.74
CA LEU A 371 -7.88 -1.22 -17.26
C LEU A 371 -8.55 -1.51 -18.62
N SER A 372 -7.89 -2.32 -19.47
CA SER A 372 -8.40 -2.71 -20.78
C SER A 372 -9.66 -3.60 -20.75
N ASN A 373 -9.88 -4.32 -19.64
CA ASN A 373 -11.07 -5.15 -19.47
C ASN A 373 -12.27 -4.36 -18.95
N PHE A 374 -12.06 -3.20 -18.32
CA PHE A 374 -13.09 -2.39 -17.71
C PHE A 374 -13.79 -1.43 -18.70
N TYR A 375 -13.04 -0.77 -19.60
CA TYR A 375 -13.62 0.03 -20.71
C TYR A 375 -14.58 -0.79 -21.62
N LYS A 376 -14.52 -2.11 -21.50
CA LYS A 376 -15.32 -3.08 -22.25
C LYS A 376 -16.77 -3.20 -21.78
N VAL A 377 -17.09 -2.77 -20.56
CA VAL A 377 -18.45 -2.90 -19.97
C VAL A 377 -19.27 -1.60 -20.10
N ASN A 378 -18.69 -0.42 -19.92
CA ASN A 378 -19.46 0.83 -19.76
C ASN A 378 -19.74 1.67 -21.03
N VAL A 379 -19.11 1.39 -22.18
CA VAL A 379 -19.28 2.24 -23.39
C VAL A 379 -20.61 1.97 -24.13
N MET A 380 -21.39 0.96 -23.74
CA MET A 380 -22.64 0.60 -24.44
C MET A 380 -23.91 1.37 -24.00
N GLU A 381 -23.87 2.22 -22.97
CA GLU A 381 -25.10 2.87 -22.44
C GLU A 381 -25.14 4.40 -22.42
N ILE A 382 -24.11 5.10 -22.86
CA ILE A 382 -24.14 6.58 -22.82
C ILE A 382 -24.65 7.16 -24.14
N LYS A 383 -25.91 7.63 -24.15
CA LYS A 383 -26.41 8.60 -25.14
C LYS A 383 -25.96 10.00 -24.73
N PRO A 384 -25.31 10.80 -25.60
CA PRO A 384 -24.88 12.15 -25.25
C PRO A 384 -25.97 13.18 -25.57
N THR A 385 -26.32 14.00 -24.58
CA THR A 385 -26.88 15.34 -24.78
C THR A 385 -25.87 16.35 -24.28
N THR A 386 -25.30 17.08 -25.23
CA THR A 386 -24.39 18.22 -25.08
C THR A 386 -25.13 19.45 -24.54
N GLN A 387 -24.61 20.09 -23.49
CA GLN A 387 -24.30 21.52 -23.49
C GLN A 387 -23.65 21.96 -22.17
N ASP A 388 -22.70 22.89 -22.31
CA ASP A 388 -22.13 23.79 -21.29
C ASP A 388 -20.99 23.23 -20.41
N ILE A 389 -19.79 23.17 -21.00
CA ILE A 389 -18.53 23.33 -20.28
C ILE A 389 -17.87 24.60 -20.82
N ASN A 390 -18.07 25.72 -20.14
CA ASN A 390 -17.23 26.91 -20.32
C ASN A 390 -16.26 27.02 -19.13
N GLU A 391 -14.98 27.02 -19.51
CA GLU A 391 -13.84 27.79 -18.98
C GLU A 391 -13.69 27.99 -17.46
N ASN A 392 -12.49 27.59 -16.97
CA ASN A 392 -11.75 28.04 -15.77
C ASN A 392 -11.57 27.03 -14.61
N ILE A 393 -10.90 25.89 -14.82
CA ILE A 393 -10.50 25.00 -13.70
C ILE A 393 -9.11 24.35 -13.89
N PHE A 394 -8.08 25.09 -14.29
CA PHE A 394 -6.68 24.68 -14.09
C PHE A 394 -5.76 25.91 -13.95
N GLU A 395 -4.65 25.79 -13.19
CA GLU A 395 -3.54 26.76 -13.18
C GLU A 395 -2.55 26.56 -14.34
N GLU A 396 -2.60 25.42 -15.06
CA GLU A 396 -1.94 25.19 -16.35
C GLU A 396 -2.97 24.65 -17.35
N ASP A 397 -2.87 25.01 -18.64
CA ASP A 397 -3.81 24.56 -19.66
C ASP A 397 -3.85 23.01 -19.72
N LEU A 398 -5.05 22.41 -19.82
CA LEU A 398 -5.19 20.97 -20.02
C LEU A 398 -4.45 20.51 -21.29
N SER A 399 -4.30 21.42 -22.26
CA SER A 399 -3.46 21.22 -23.45
C SER A 399 -1.97 21.06 -23.08
N ASP A 400 -1.43 21.84 -22.15
CA ASP A 400 -0.02 21.77 -21.70
C ASP A 400 0.28 20.46 -20.97
N VAL A 401 -0.69 19.93 -20.20
CA VAL A 401 -0.56 18.63 -19.51
C VAL A 401 -0.54 17.48 -20.52
N ILE A 402 -1.40 17.55 -21.54
CA ILE A 402 -1.44 16.59 -22.64
C ILE A 402 -0.13 16.67 -23.45
N ASP A 403 0.38 17.88 -23.71
CA ASP A 403 1.62 18.10 -24.44
C ASP A 403 2.86 17.59 -23.68
N LYS A 404 2.93 17.78 -22.36
CA LYS A 404 3.99 17.20 -21.49
C LYS A 404 3.95 15.67 -21.46
N LEU A 405 2.76 15.07 -21.40
CA LEU A 405 2.54 13.62 -21.51
C LEU A 405 3.03 13.07 -22.86
N LEU A 406 2.79 13.82 -23.94
CA LEU A 406 3.19 13.45 -25.29
C LEU A 406 4.68 13.62 -25.54
N LEU A 407 5.32 14.69 -25.06
CA LEU A 407 6.75 14.96 -25.28
C LEU A 407 7.65 13.88 -24.67
N ASN A 408 7.25 13.34 -23.51
CA ASN A 408 8.08 12.41 -22.73
C ASN A 408 7.88 10.92 -23.08
N ASN A 409 6.83 10.55 -23.85
CA ASN A 409 6.45 9.15 -24.08
C ASN A 409 6.03 8.84 -25.54
N GLN A 410 6.66 9.49 -26.53
CA GLN A 410 6.28 9.41 -27.95
C GLN A 410 6.37 8.00 -28.59
N THR A 411 7.02 7.04 -27.92
CA THR A 411 7.21 5.66 -28.40
C THR A 411 6.29 4.64 -27.72
N SER A 412 5.53 5.04 -26.69
CA SER A 412 4.63 4.15 -25.96
C SER A 412 3.33 3.92 -26.74
N SER A 413 3.03 2.66 -27.05
CA SER A 413 1.79 2.26 -27.74
C SER A 413 0.53 2.63 -26.95
N ASN A 414 0.62 2.77 -25.62
CA ASN A 414 -0.49 3.15 -24.75
C ASN A 414 -0.71 4.67 -24.73
N SER A 415 0.37 5.45 -24.69
CA SER A 415 0.29 6.92 -24.78
C SER A 415 -0.27 7.37 -26.12
N ILE A 416 0.15 6.71 -27.21
CA ILE A 416 -0.39 6.95 -28.56
C ILE A 416 -1.87 6.59 -28.63
N TYR A 417 -2.29 5.46 -28.04
CA TYR A 417 -3.69 5.07 -27.96
C TYR A 417 -4.52 6.09 -27.17
N LEU A 418 -4.06 6.50 -25.98
CA LEU A 418 -4.79 7.42 -25.12
C LEU A 418 -4.99 8.78 -25.79
N PHE A 419 -3.99 9.27 -26.52
CA PHE A 419 -4.15 10.47 -27.33
C PHE A 419 -5.17 10.30 -28.45
N GLY A 420 -5.22 9.11 -29.07
CA GLY A 420 -6.26 8.75 -30.02
C GLY A 420 -7.65 8.78 -29.39
N TYR A 421 -7.77 8.28 -28.16
CA TYR A 421 -9.01 8.28 -27.40
C TYR A 421 -9.48 9.69 -27.06
N PHE A 422 -8.57 10.57 -26.62
CA PHE A 422 -8.89 11.98 -26.36
C PHE A 422 -9.41 12.69 -27.61
N ASN A 423 -8.77 12.47 -28.76
CA ASN A 423 -9.25 13.01 -30.03
C ASN A 423 -10.59 12.39 -30.47
N TYR A 424 -10.82 11.11 -30.19
CA TYR A 424 -12.09 10.45 -30.54
C TYR A 424 -13.28 11.01 -29.74
N HIS A 425 -13.03 11.36 -28.46
CA HIS A 425 -14.05 11.77 -27.50
C HIS A 425 -14.09 13.27 -27.20
N GLY A 426 -13.11 14.05 -27.65
CA GLY A 426 -13.04 15.50 -27.41
C GLY A 426 -12.59 15.87 -26.00
N ILE A 427 -11.65 15.10 -25.42
CA ILE A 427 -11.15 15.32 -24.05
C ILE A 427 -9.94 16.25 -24.13
N GLY A 428 -10.09 17.50 -23.67
CA GLY A 428 -9.01 18.51 -23.72
C GLY A 428 -8.61 18.94 -25.14
N THR A 429 -9.40 18.57 -26.15
CA THR A 429 -9.25 18.93 -27.56
C THR A 429 -10.60 18.80 -28.26
N ASP A 430 -10.77 19.40 -29.44
CA ASP A 430 -11.95 19.18 -30.27
C ASP A 430 -12.04 17.72 -30.73
N ILE A 431 -13.27 17.23 -30.91
CA ILE A 431 -13.48 15.88 -31.45
C ILE A 431 -12.88 15.80 -32.86
N ASN A 432 -11.84 14.99 -33.00
CA ASN A 432 -11.16 14.72 -34.25
C ASN A 432 -10.98 13.22 -34.50
N LYS A 433 -12.02 12.61 -35.06
CA LYS A 433 -12.05 11.16 -35.35
C LYS A 433 -11.03 10.74 -36.42
N GLN A 434 -10.56 11.64 -37.27
CA GLN A 434 -9.51 11.34 -38.25
C GLN A 434 -8.13 11.25 -37.60
N ILE A 435 -7.82 12.17 -36.68
CA ILE A 435 -6.60 12.10 -35.86
C ILE A 435 -6.63 10.84 -34.98
N ALA A 436 -7.76 10.58 -34.32
CA ALA A 436 -7.97 9.36 -33.54
C ALA A 436 -7.70 8.08 -34.34
N LEU A 437 -8.21 8.02 -35.58
CA LEU A 437 -7.97 6.89 -36.49
C LEU A 437 -6.47 6.66 -36.73
N GLY A 438 -5.74 7.71 -37.07
CA GLY A 438 -4.29 7.63 -37.32
C GLY A 438 -3.50 7.18 -36.08
N LEU A 439 -3.90 7.66 -34.91
CA LEU A 439 -3.27 7.29 -33.64
C LEU A 439 -3.58 5.84 -33.26
N TYR A 440 -4.81 5.38 -33.43
CA TYR A 440 -5.15 3.99 -33.21
C TYR A 440 -4.45 3.05 -34.20
N GLN A 441 -4.25 3.46 -35.45
CA GLN A 441 -3.43 2.70 -36.40
C GLN A 441 -2.00 2.56 -35.90
N LYS A 442 -1.36 3.67 -35.49
CA LYS A 442 0.01 3.67 -34.98
C LYS A 442 0.15 2.83 -33.70
N ALA A 443 -0.78 2.96 -32.76
CA ALA A 443 -0.81 2.14 -31.55
C ALA A 443 -1.04 0.65 -31.86
N ALA A 444 -1.91 0.34 -32.83
CA ALA A 444 -2.19 -1.02 -33.26
C ALA A 444 -0.99 -1.71 -33.94
N GLU A 445 -0.18 -0.95 -34.68
CA GLU A 445 1.11 -1.40 -35.25
C GLU A 445 2.10 -1.79 -34.16
N LEU A 446 2.12 -1.07 -33.04
CA LEU A 446 2.90 -1.38 -31.85
C LEU A 446 2.26 -2.46 -30.96
N GLU A 447 1.42 -3.31 -31.55
CA GLU A 447 0.71 -4.41 -30.90
C GLU A 447 -0.26 -4.03 -29.75
N ASN A 448 -0.71 -2.77 -29.63
CA ASN A 448 -1.73 -2.41 -28.65
C ASN A 448 -3.08 -3.07 -28.98
N PHE A 449 -3.54 -3.96 -28.10
CA PHE A 449 -4.77 -4.73 -28.29
C PHE A 449 -6.04 -3.90 -28.23
N VAL A 450 -6.05 -2.85 -27.40
CA VAL A 450 -7.19 -1.94 -27.25
C VAL A 450 -7.33 -1.09 -28.50
N ALA A 451 -6.22 -0.51 -28.97
CA ALA A 451 -6.18 0.23 -30.22
C ALA A 451 -6.60 -0.64 -31.41
N GLN A 452 -6.16 -1.91 -31.48
CA GLN A 452 -6.59 -2.84 -32.53
C GLN A 452 -8.11 -3.11 -32.51
N PHE A 453 -8.71 -3.15 -31.31
CA PHE A 453 -10.14 -3.35 -31.15
C PHE A 453 -10.93 -2.10 -31.53
N ASP A 454 -10.56 -0.94 -31.00
CA ASP A 454 -11.26 0.31 -31.31
C ASP A 454 -11.09 0.74 -32.76
N LEU A 455 -9.92 0.48 -33.35
CA LEU A 455 -9.70 0.62 -34.79
C LEU A 455 -10.62 -0.31 -35.60
N ALA A 456 -10.84 -1.54 -35.15
CA ALA A 456 -11.79 -2.44 -35.79
C ALA A 456 -13.22 -1.89 -35.70
N CYS A 457 -13.62 -1.35 -34.55
CA CYS A 457 -14.91 -0.67 -34.38
C CYS A 457 -15.04 0.55 -35.29
N MET A 458 -14.02 1.39 -35.39
CA MET A 458 -14.02 2.54 -36.32
C MET A 458 -14.24 2.10 -37.77
N TYR A 459 -13.63 0.99 -38.20
CA TYR A 459 -13.87 0.40 -39.51
C TYR A 459 -15.26 -0.24 -39.66
N LEU A 460 -15.84 -0.84 -38.62
CA LEU A 460 -17.21 -1.39 -38.67
C LEU A 460 -18.26 -0.28 -38.82
N TYR A 461 -18.08 0.81 -38.08
CA TYR A 461 -19.07 1.88 -37.97
C TYR A 461 -18.85 3.05 -38.92
N GLY A 462 -17.64 3.19 -39.47
CA GLY A 462 -17.26 4.31 -40.31
C GLY A 462 -17.00 5.59 -39.49
N ALA A 463 -16.39 5.45 -38.32
CA ALA A 463 -16.06 6.60 -37.48
C ALA A 463 -14.70 7.17 -37.91
N GLY A 464 -14.67 8.39 -38.44
CA GLY A 464 -13.44 9.02 -38.94
C GLY A 464 -12.87 8.40 -40.22
N THR A 465 -13.56 7.43 -40.83
CA THR A 465 -13.17 6.72 -42.06
C THR A 465 -14.41 6.08 -42.69
N ASP A 466 -14.35 5.67 -43.95
CA ASP A 466 -15.41 4.86 -44.56
C ASP A 466 -15.48 3.47 -43.92
N LYS A 467 -16.69 2.89 -43.89
CA LYS A 467 -16.90 1.52 -43.40
C LYS A 467 -16.03 0.54 -44.19
N ASN A 468 -15.22 -0.23 -43.48
CA ASN A 468 -14.31 -1.21 -44.07
C ASN A 468 -14.36 -2.54 -43.31
N TYR A 469 -15.39 -3.33 -43.62
CA TYR A 469 -15.62 -4.60 -42.93
C TYR A 469 -14.48 -5.61 -43.08
N ASN A 470 -13.72 -5.55 -44.18
CA ASN A 470 -12.57 -6.44 -44.39
C ASN A 470 -11.41 -6.11 -43.44
N LYS A 471 -11.10 -4.82 -43.22
CA LYS A 471 -10.07 -4.41 -42.26
C LYS A 471 -10.50 -4.72 -40.82
N ALA A 472 -11.75 -4.42 -40.48
CA ALA A 472 -12.32 -4.78 -39.18
C ALA A 472 -12.23 -6.28 -38.91
N PHE A 473 -12.65 -7.11 -39.87
CA PHE A 473 -12.64 -8.56 -39.74
C PHE A 473 -11.23 -9.11 -39.47
N LYS A 474 -10.21 -8.63 -40.21
CA LYS A 474 -8.81 -9.05 -40.02
C LYS A 474 -8.28 -8.71 -38.62
N LEU A 475 -8.58 -7.51 -38.11
CA LEU A 475 -8.19 -7.11 -36.75
C LEU A 475 -8.87 -7.97 -35.68
N LEU A 476 -10.17 -8.21 -35.83
CA LEU A 476 -10.94 -9.06 -34.91
C LEU A 476 -10.49 -10.52 -34.95
N GLU A 477 -10.10 -11.03 -36.12
CA GLU A 477 -9.51 -12.37 -36.25
C GLU A 477 -8.17 -12.45 -35.52
N LYS A 478 -7.28 -11.46 -35.69
CA LYS A 478 -5.99 -11.39 -35.00
C LYS A 478 -6.19 -11.38 -33.47
N LEU A 479 -7.09 -10.55 -32.97
CA LEU A 479 -7.44 -10.47 -31.54
C LEU A 479 -8.00 -11.79 -31.01
N SER A 480 -8.88 -12.44 -31.77
CA SER A 480 -9.51 -13.71 -31.39
C SER A 480 -8.51 -14.86 -31.29
N ARG A 481 -7.50 -14.91 -32.17
CA ARG A 481 -6.41 -15.91 -32.10
C ARG A 481 -5.57 -15.76 -30.83
N ARG A 482 -5.42 -14.54 -30.31
CA ARG A 482 -4.72 -14.22 -29.05
C ARG A 482 -5.61 -14.33 -27.80
N LYS A 483 -6.74 -15.03 -27.90
CA LYS A 483 -7.69 -15.26 -26.80
C LYS A 483 -8.42 -14.00 -26.26
N HIS A 484 -8.41 -12.87 -26.98
CA HIS A 484 -9.13 -11.66 -26.55
C HIS A 484 -10.66 -11.84 -26.64
N THR A 485 -11.35 -11.79 -25.50
CA THR A 485 -12.78 -12.13 -25.37
C THR A 485 -13.69 -11.31 -26.28
N TYR A 486 -13.48 -10.00 -26.39
CA TYR A 486 -14.36 -9.15 -27.22
C TYR A 486 -14.01 -9.23 -28.70
N GLY A 487 -12.74 -9.49 -29.02
CA GLY A 487 -12.34 -9.86 -30.38
C GLY A 487 -13.14 -11.07 -30.86
N MET A 488 -13.27 -12.09 -30.01
CA MET A 488 -14.06 -13.29 -30.30
C MET A 488 -15.55 -12.98 -30.44
N LYS A 489 -16.13 -12.22 -29.49
CA LYS A 489 -17.55 -11.84 -29.55
C LYS A 489 -17.86 -11.10 -30.86
N TRP A 490 -17.06 -10.09 -31.20
CA TRP A 490 -17.24 -9.30 -32.43
C TRP A 490 -16.92 -10.07 -33.70
N LEU A 491 -15.96 -11.01 -33.66
CA LEU A 491 -15.74 -11.95 -34.77
C LEU A 491 -16.96 -12.87 -34.96
N GLY A 492 -17.61 -13.28 -33.88
CA GLY A 492 -18.91 -13.96 -33.92
C GLY A 492 -19.98 -13.13 -34.61
N HIS A 493 -20.06 -11.82 -34.31
CA HIS A 493 -20.95 -10.89 -35.00
C HIS A 493 -20.62 -10.76 -36.50
N CYS A 494 -19.35 -10.69 -36.88
CA CYS A 494 -18.94 -10.69 -38.27
C CYS A 494 -19.43 -11.93 -39.02
N TYR A 495 -19.29 -13.12 -38.44
CA TYR A 495 -19.83 -14.34 -39.03
C TYR A 495 -21.36 -14.41 -39.04
N LYS A 496 -22.04 -13.86 -38.02
CA LYS A 496 -23.50 -13.82 -37.96
C LYS A 496 -24.11 -12.94 -39.06
N PHE A 497 -23.50 -11.79 -39.33
CA PHE A 497 -24.04 -10.76 -40.24
C PHE A 497 -23.33 -10.68 -41.60
N GLY A 498 -22.22 -11.41 -41.78
CA GLY A 498 -21.44 -11.38 -43.03
C GLY A 498 -20.54 -10.15 -43.17
N TYR A 499 -20.09 -9.55 -42.07
CA TYR A 499 -19.19 -8.39 -42.10
C TYR A 499 -17.76 -8.82 -42.36
N GLY A 500 -17.27 -8.58 -43.58
CA GLY A 500 -15.89 -8.89 -43.99
C GLY A 500 -15.64 -10.40 -44.17
N THR A 501 -16.69 -11.21 -44.16
CA THR A 501 -16.67 -12.66 -44.33
C THR A 501 -18.02 -13.14 -44.85
N VAL A 502 -18.08 -14.37 -45.37
CA VAL A 502 -19.35 -15.05 -45.65
C VAL A 502 -20.08 -15.36 -44.33
N LYS A 503 -21.41 -15.17 -44.33
CA LYS A 503 -22.29 -15.48 -43.20
C LYS A 503 -22.17 -16.96 -42.82
N ASN A 504 -21.95 -17.25 -41.54
CA ASN A 504 -21.79 -18.61 -41.01
C ASN A 504 -22.24 -18.67 -39.55
N MET A 505 -23.42 -19.25 -39.30
CA MET A 505 -24.02 -19.28 -37.96
C MET A 505 -23.31 -20.24 -36.99
N ASP A 506 -22.68 -21.30 -37.51
CA ASP A 506 -21.93 -22.26 -36.70
C ASP A 506 -20.65 -21.64 -36.16
N LYS A 507 -19.89 -20.93 -37.01
CA LYS A 507 -18.71 -20.16 -36.61
C LYS A 507 -19.09 -19.02 -35.66
N ALA A 508 -20.21 -18.34 -35.91
CA ALA A 508 -20.70 -17.32 -34.99
C ALA A 508 -20.96 -17.90 -33.59
N THR A 509 -21.69 -19.01 -33.52
CA THR A 509 -21.99 -19.72 -32.26
C THR A 509 -20.73 -20.20 -31.57
N TYR A 510 -19.77 -20.76 -32.31
CA TYR A 510 -18.48 -21.19 -31.78
C TYR A 510 -17.73 -20.04 -31.10
N TRP A 511 -17.61 -18.89 -31.77
CA TRP A 511 -16.89 -17.75 -31.21
C TRP A 511 -17.61 -17.09 -30.03
N TYR A 512 -18.96 -17.05 -30.05
CA TYR A 512 -19.74 -16.61 -28.88
C TYR A 512 -19.50 -17.52 -27.67
N LYS A 513 -19.64 -18.85 -27.83
CA LYS A 513 -19.40 -19.81 -26.75
C LYS A 513 -17.97 -19.74 -26.21
N LYS A 514 -16.99 -19.64 -27.11
CA LYS A 514 -15.58 -19.54 -26.74
C LYS A 514 -15.28 -18.26 -25.95
N SER A 515 -15.87 -17.13 -26.36
CA SER A 515 -15.81 -15.87 -25.60
C SER A 515 -16.39 -16.02 -24.19
N SER A 516 -17.57 -16.64 -24.06
CA SER A 516 -18.23 -16.83 -22.76
C SER A 516 -17.44 -17.73 -21.81
N SER A 517 -16.88 -18.84 -22.32
CA SER A 517 -16.10 -19.80 -21.51
C SER A 517 -14.79 -19.26 -20.95
N LEU A 518 -14.21 -18.25 -21.61
CA LEU A 518 -13.01 -17.56 -21.14
C LEU A 518 -13.37 -16.42 -20.17
N GLY A 519 -14.48 -15.72 -20.40
CA GLY A 519 -14.97 -14.68 -19.48
C GLY A 519 -15.30 -15.22 -18.09
N SER A 520 -15.80 -16.46 -17.98
CA SER A 520 -16.09 -17.13 -16.71
C SER A 520 -14.86 -17.65 -15.95
N LYS A 521 -13.70 -17.76 -16.61
CA LYS A 521 -12.46 -18.25 -15.97
C LYS A 521 -11.64 -17.16 -15.27
N TYR A 522 -11.81 -15.90 -15.65
CA TYR A 522 -11.10 -14.77 -15.04
C TYR A 522 -11.82 -14.18 -13.82
N VAL A 523 -13.02 -14.66 -13.49
CA VAL A 523 -13.78 -14.27 -12.28
C VAL A 523 -13.43 -15.15 -11.07
N LEU A 524 -12.64 -16.21 -11.26
CA LEU A 524 -12.35 -17.21 -10.22
C LEU A 524 -10.92 -17.14 -9.66
N ASN A 525 -10.08 -16.22 -10.13
CA ASN A 525 -8.78 -15.94 -9.53
C ASN A 525 -8.65 -14.43 -9.31
N ASN A 526 -9.14 -13.95 -8.17
CA ASN A 526 -8.60 -12.87 -7.36
C ASN A 526 -9.45 -12.76 -6.09
#